data_AF-A0A7C5P2S9-F1
#
_entry.id   AF-A0A7C5P2S9-F1
#
_cell.length_a   1.000
_cell.length_b   1.000
_cell.length_c   1.000
_cell.angle_alpha   90.00
_cell.angle_beta   90.00
_cell.angle_gamma   90.00
#
_symmetry.space_group_name_H-M   'P 1'
#
loop_
_entity.id
_entity.type
_entity.pdbx_description
1 polymer ?
#
loop_
_entity_poly.entity_id
_entity_poly.type
_entity_poly.pdbx_seq_one_letter_code
_entity_poly.pdbx_strand_id
1 'polypeptide(L)' 'MKVYEGKAKKMIPLDEGKLIMEFKDDATAFNGEKKAQFKGKGWLNAQISAHIFKLLEEKGIKTHFI' A
#
# COMPACT_ATOMS: atom_id res chain seq x y z
N MET A 1 0.59 -19.25 -4.91
CA MET A 1 0.83 -18.22 -3.89
C MET A 1 -0.51 -17.58 -3.53
N LYS A 2 -0.77 -17.26 -2.25
CA LYS A 2 -2.06 -16.69 -1.83
C LYS A 2 -1.94 -15.17 -1.66
N VAL A 3 -3.02 -14.45 -1.95
CA VAL A 3 -3.14 -13.02 -1.63
C VAL A 3 -3.17 -12.86 -0.11
N TYR A 4 -2.33 -11.97 0.42
CA TYR A 4 -2.40 -11.57 1.83
C TYR A 4 -3.21 -10.28 1.94
N GLU A 5 -4.22 -10.26 2.79
CA GLU A 5 -5.05 -9.08 3.04
C GLU A 5 -4.86 -8.57 4.46
N GLY A 6 -4.39 -7.32 4.55
CA GLY A 6 -4.31 -6.58 5.80
C GLY A 6 -5.45 -5.56 5.95
N LYS A 7 -5.37 -4.75 7.01
CA LYS A 7 -6.40 -3.73 7.33
C LYS A 7 -6.60 -2.71 6.21
N ALA A 8 -5.53 -2.27 5.55
CA ALA A 8 -5.57 -1.19 4.57
C ALA A 8 -4.96 -1.53 3.20
N LYS A 9 -4.37 -2.72 3.04
CA LYS A 9 -3.66 -3.13 1.83
C LYS A 9 -3.85 -4.63 1.54
N LYS A 10 -3.80 -5.00 0.26
CA LYS A 10 -3.63 -6.39 -0.18
C LYS A 10 -2.27 -6.55 -0.86
N MET A 11 -1.62 -7.68 -0.62
CA MET A 11 -0.39 -8.08 -1.28
C MET A 11 -0.71 -9.25 -2.21
N ILE A 12 -0.64 -8.99 -3.52
CA ILE A 12 -1.02 -9.93 -4.57
C ILE A 12 0.29 -10.43 -5.23
N PRO A 13 0.56 -11.74 -5.22
CA PRO A 13 1.71 -12.31 -5.92
C PRO A 13 1.72 -11.98 -7.42
N LEU A 14 2.88 -11.57 -7.95
CA LEU A 14 3.06 -11.32 -9.39
C LEU A 14 4.01 -12.34 -10.02
N ASP A 15 5.31 -12.25 -9.73
CA ASP A 15 6.38 -13.12 -10.23
C ASP A 15 7.51 -13.26 -9.20
N GLU A 16 8.67 -13.80 -9.60
CA GLU A 16 9.81 -14.14 -8.73
C GLU A 16 10.25 -12.97 -7.83
N GLY A 17 9.78 -13.02 -6.58
CA GLY A 17 10.10 -12.05 -5.53
C GLY A 17 9.27 -10.76 -5.56
N LYS A 18 8.31 -10.61 -6.49
CA LYS A 18 7.52 -9.37 -6.63
C LYS A 18 6.07 -9.53 -6.22
N LEU A 19 5.52 -8.44 -5.69
CA LEU A 19 4.14 -8.33 -5.24
C LEU A 19 3.51 -7.04 -5.76
N ILE A 20 2.23 -7.11 -6.14
CA ILE A 20 1.38 -5.93 -6.29
C ILE A 20 0.85 -5.55 -4.90
N MET A 21 1.06 -4.29 -4.52
CA MET A 21 0.51 -3.72 -3.28
C MET A 21 -0.72 -2.87 -3.61
N GLU A 22 -1.92 -3.43 -3.40
CA GLU A 22 -3.19 -2.74 -3.61
C GLU A 22 -3.59 -1.98 -2.34
N PHE A 23 -3.76 -0.66 -2.42
CA PHE A 23 -4.26 0.17 -1.32
C PHE A 23 -5.79 0.20 -1.29
N LYS A 24 -6.37 -0.08 -0.13
CA LYS A 24 -7.83 -0.09 0.08
C LYS A 24 -8.34 1.27 0.55
N ASP A 25 -9.63 1.52 0.28
CA ASP A 25 -10.38 2.66 0.83
C ASP A 25 -10.74 2.47 2.32
N ASP A 26 -10.46 1.30 2.88
CA ASP A 26 -10.65 0.99 4.30
C ASP A 26 -9.75 1.85 5.19
N ALA A 27 -10.33 2.47 6.20
CA ALA A 27 -9.65 3.12 7.31
C ALA A 27 -10.04 2.44 8.61
N THR A 28 -9.03 2.15 9.44
CA THR A 28 -9.24 1.57 10.78
C THR A 28 -8.51 2.41 11.82
N ALA A 29 -9.16 2.70 12.94
CA ALA A 29 -8.55 3.37 14.09
C ALA A 29 -8.91 2.63 15.39
N PHE A 30 -8.26 2.99 16.50
CA PHE A 30 -8.49 2.38 17.83
C PHE A 30 -8.40 0.85 17.78
N ASN A 31 -7.26 0.32 17.31
CA ASN A 31 -7.02 -1.12 17.12
C ASN A 31 -8.01 -1.87 16.21
N GLY A 32 -8.87 -1.17 15.48
CA GLY A 32 -9.88 -1.76 14.61
C GLY A 32 -11.30 -1.65 15.15
N GLU A 33 -11.50 -1.02 16.31
CA GLU A 33 -12.82 -0.70 16.85
C GLU A 33 -13.57 0.29 15.96
N LYS A 34 -12.86 1.25 15.35
CA LYS A 34 -13.44 2.17 14.39
C LYS A 34 -13.05 1.77 12.98
N LYS A 35 -14.05 1.52 12.13
CA LYS A 35 -13.89 1.22 10.70
C LYS A 35 -14.72 2.19 9.87
N ALA A 36 -14.15 2.66 8.78
CA ALA A 36 -14.83 3.49 7.81
C ALA A 36 -14.24 3.23 6.42
N GLN A 37 -15.00 3.55 5.37
CA GLN A 37 -14.52 3.56 4.00
C GLN A 37 -14.57 4.99 3.48
N PHE A 38 -13.46 5.45 2.92
CA PHE A 38 -13.35 6.77 2.32
C PHE A 38 -13.03 6.59 0.85
N LYS A 39 -14.00 6.90 -0.02
CA LYS A 39 -13.85 6.74 -1.47
C LYS A 39 -12.60 7.49 -1.96
N GLY A 40 -11.70 6.78 -2.65
CA GLY A 40 -10.48 7.35 -3.22
C GLY A 40 -9.30 7.45 -2.25
N LYS A 41 -9.46 7.05 -0.97
CA LYS A 41 -8.35 7.00 -0.01
C LYS A 41 -7.23 6.08 -0.49
N GLY A 42 -7.56 4.90 -1.02
CA GLY A 42 -6.62 3.93 -1.53
C GLY A 42 -5.81 4.50 -2.68
N TRP A 43 -6.49 5.14 -3.64
CA TRP A 43 -5.86 5.81 -4.77
C TRP A 43 -4.90 6.93 -4.33
N LEU A 44 -5.35 7.85 -3.46
CA LEU A 44 -4.50 8.93 -2.94
C LEU A 44 -3.27 8.37 -2.22
N ASN A 45 -3.43 7.38 -1.34
CA ASN A 45 -2.31 6.78 -0.63
C ASN A 45 -1.32 6.08 -1.57
N ALA A 46 -1.81 5.41 -2.62
CA ALA A 46 -0.94 4.80 -3.62
C ALA A 46 -0.11 5.85 -4.36
N GLN A 47 -0.72 6.94 -4.82
CA GLN A 47 -0.03 8.03 -5.53
C GLN A 47 0.99 8.74 -4.64
N ILE A 48 0.61 9.09 -3.41
CA ILE A 48 1.50 9.73 -2.43
C ILE A 48 2.67 8.81 -2.09
N SER A 49 2.41 7.51 -1.82
CA SER A 49 3.47 6.55 -1.51
C SER A 49 4.45 6.41 -2.67
N ALA A 50 3.95 6.28 -3.91
CA ALA A 50 4.80 6.19 -5.10
C ALA A 50 5.67 7.44 -5.29
N HIS A 51 5.12 8.63 -5.07
CA HIS A 51 5.88 9.88 -5.15
C HIS A 51 7.00 9.93 -4.09
N ILE A 52 6.69 9.56 -2.84
CA ILE A 52 7.67 9.54 -1.76
C ILE A 52 8.76 8.49 -2.01
N PHE A 53 8.41 7.27 -2.46
CA PHE A 53 9.41 6.25 -2.74
C PHE A 53 10.38 6.67 -3.85
N LYS A 54 9.89 7.29 -4.92
CA LYS A 54 10.75 7.85 -5.98
C LYS A 54 11.72 8.90 -5.42
N LEU A 55 11.23 9.82 -4.59
CA LEU A 55 12.09 10.82 -3.93
C LEU A 55 13.16 10.17 -3.05
N LEU A 56 12.82 9.10 -2.31
CA LEU A 56 13.79 8.38 -1.48
C LEU A 56 14.88 7.70 -2.33
N GLU A 57 14.48 7.08 -3.44
CA GLU A 57 15.44 6.43 -4.36
C GLU A 57 16.35 7.44 -5.07
N GLU A 58 15.83 8.61 -5.44
CA GLU A 58 16.64 9.74 -5.93
C GLU A 58 17.71 10.21 -4.92
N LYS A 59 17.46 9.99 -3.62
CA LYS A 59 18.42 10.27 -2.53
C LYS A 59 19.29 9.08 -2.16
N GLY A 60 19.24 7.99 -2.93
CA GLY A 60 20.05 6.78 -2.71
C GLY A 60 19.54 5.86 -1.60
N ILE A 61 18.31 6.07 -1.10
CA ILE A 61 17.69 5.21 -0.11
C ILE A 61 17.00 4.06 -0.84
N LYS A 62 17.44 2.82 -0.59
CA LYS A 62 16.83 1.63 -1.20
C LYS A 62 15.42 1.41 -0.68
N THR A 63 14.47 1.17 -1.58
CA THR A 63 13.08 0.87 -1.24
C THR A 63 12.64 -0.43 -1.89
N HIS A 64 11.39 -0.84 -1.63
CA HIS A 64 10.76 -1.97 -2.31
C HIS A 64 9.96 -1.59 -3.57
N PHE A 65 9.93 -0.29 -3.90
CA PHE A 65 9.19 0.24 -5.02
C PHE A 65 9.91 -0.12 -6.33
N ILE A 66 9.14 -0.44 -7.37
CA ILE A 66 9.64 -0.92 -8.68
C ILE A 66 9.00 -0.08 -9.78
#